data_AF-A0A6N7XM00-F1
#
_entry.id   AF-A0A6N7XM00-F1
#
_cell.length_a   1.000
_cell.length_b   1.000
_cell.length_c   1.000
_cell.angle_alpha   90.00
_cell.angle_beta   90.00
_cell.angle_gamma   90.00
#
_symmetry.space_group_name_H-M   'P 1'
#
loop_
_entity.id
_entity.type
_entity.pdbx_description
1 polymer ?
#
loop_
_entity_poly.entity_id
_entity_poly.type
_entity_poly.pdbx_seq_one_letter_code
_entity_poly.pdbx_strand_id
1 'polypeptide(L)'
;MASFEYKIERHYGNLSTSPKGWTKELNLISWNGNPPKMDIRDWAPNHEKMAKGVTLTRGEAERLERMLAQALKPASQRVPKPVPRETGFEAELSGESVFASNESPDDPVEPETEEEKREEPVFREEEPIPEAE
;
A
#
# COMPACT_ATOMS: atom_id res chain seq x y z
N MET A 1 23.93 17.15 -24.71
CA MET A 1 22.79 16.25 -24.51
C MET A 1 23.27 15.15 -23.59
N ALA A 2 22.75 15.04 -22.37
CA ALA A 2 23.12 13.94 -21.50
C ALA A 2 22.54 12.66 -22.08
N SER A 3 23.40 11.72 -22.48
CA SER A 3 22.97 10.38 -22.85
C SER A 3 22.47 9.70 -21.57
N PHE A 4 21.20 9.30 -21.54
CA PHE A 4 20.66 8.52 -20.43
C PHE A 4 20.79 7.05 -20.79
N GLU A 5 21.45 6.28 -19.93
CA GLU A 5 21.56 4.84 -20.06
C GLU A 5 20.46 4.18 -19.24
N TYR A 6 19.85 3.14 -19.78
CA TYR A 6 18.87 2.35 -19.05
C TYR A 6 19.07 0.88 -19.36
N LYS A 7 18.81 0.03 -18.36
CA LYS A 7 18.86 -1.42 -18.49
C LYS A 7 17.56 -2.01 -17.97
N ILE A 8 16.86 -2.76 -18.82
CA ILE A 8 15.68 -3.52 -18.42
C ILE A 8 16.18 -4.82 -17.77
N GLU A 9 16.12 -4.89 -16.45
CA GLU A 9 16.53 -6.07 -15.67
C GLU A 9 15.49 -7.19 -15.74
N ARG A 10 14.20 -6.83 -15.80
CA ARG A 10 13.10 -7.79 -15.87
C ARG A 10 11.88 -7.16 -16.54
N HIS A 11 11.23 -7.92 -17.42
CA HIS A 11 9.94 -7.57 -17.99
C HIS A 11 8.84 -8.38 -17.31
N TYR A 12 7.80 -7.72 -16.79
CA TYR A 12 6.67 -8.40 -16.14
C TYR A 12 5.51 -8.66 -17.10
N GLY A 13 5.27 -7.77 -18.05
CA GLY A 13 4.17 -7.91 -19.00
C GLY A 13 3.73 -6.60 -19.65
N ASN A 14 2.91 -6.74 -20.68
CA ASN A 14 2.30 -5.64 -21.40
C ASN A 14 0.91 -5.34 -20.81
N LEU A 15 0.66 -4.08 -20.47
CA LEU A 15 -0.64 -3.60 -19.98
C LEU A 15 -1.60 -3.28 -21.13
N SER A 16 -1.09 -2.78 -22.25
CA SER A 16 -1.90 -2.46 -23.43
C SER A 16 -1.05 -2.34 -24.69
N THR A 17 -1.62 -2.64 -25.84
CA THR A 17 -0.97 -2.47 -27.15
C THR A 17 -1.75 -1.45 -27.99
N SER A 18 -1.05 -0.47 -28.53
CA SER A 18 -1.60 0.55 -29.41
C SER A 18 -1.64 0.05 -30.85
N PRO A 19 -2.61 0.47 -31.69
CA PRO A 19 -2.65 0.14 -33.11
C PRO A 19 -1.41 0.61 -33.88
N LYS A 20 -0.69 1.62 -33.36
CA LYS A 20 0.56 2.15 -33.94
C LYS A 20 1.80 1.33 -33.53
N GLY A 21 1.62 0.19 -32.85
CA GLY A 21 2.69 -0.69 -32.40
C GLY A 21 3.37 -0.30 -31.07
N TRP A 22 2.89 0.75 -30.40
CA TRP A 22 3.41 1.11 -29.08
C TRP A 22 2.85 0.18 -28.01
N THR A 23 3.70 -0.27 -27.10
CA THR A 23 3.32 -1.18 -26.01
C THR A 23 3.52 -0.49 -24.67
N LYS A 24 2.45 -0.45 -23.87
CA LYS A 24 2.55 -0.06 -22.47
C LYS A 24 3.03 -1.27 -21.69
N GLU A 25 4.15 -1.15 -21.00
CA GLU A 25 4.79 -2.28 -20.33
C GLU A 25 5.07 -1.96 -18.87
N LEU A 26 5.05 -3.01 -18.03
CA LEU A 26 5.53 -2.99 -16.67
C LEU A 26 6.89 -3.68 -16.61
N ASN A 27 7.93 -2.90 -16.31
CA ASN A 27 9.31 -3.35 -16.32
C ASN A 27 10.02 -3.02 -15.02
N LEU A 28 11.11 -3.75 -14.74
CA LEU A 28 12.09 -3.41 -13.72
C LEU A 28 13.31 -2.81 -14.44
N ILE A 29 13.55 -1.51 -14.24
CA ILE A 29 14.56 -0.76 -14.99
C ILE A 29 15.56 -0.11 -14.05
N SER A 30 16.85 -0.33 -14.33
CA SER A 30 17.95 0.44 -13.76
C SER A 30 18.23 1.64 -14.65
N TRP A 31 18.22 2.83 -14.07
CA TRP A 31 18.49 4.10 -14.76
C TRP A 31 19.89 4.58 -14.40
N ASN A 32 20.77 4.76 -15.39
CA ASN A 32 22.15 5.22 -15.21
C ASN A 32 22.91 4.45 -14.11
N GLY A 33 22.74 3.12 -14.06
CA GLY A 33 23.37 2.27 -13.05
C GLY A 33 22.77 2.35 -11.64
N ASN A 34 21.69 3.11 -11.43
CA ASN A 34 21.01 3.16 -10.13
C ASN A 34 20.27 1.85 -9.82
N PRO A 35 19.95 1.59 -8.54
CA PRO A 35 19.14 0.45 -8.15
C PRO A 35 17.87 0.33 -9.01
N PRO A 36 17.57 -0.86 -9.54
CA PRO A 36 16.47 -1.03 -10.45
C PRO A 36 15.13 -0.75 -9.75
N LYS A 37 14.28 0.03 -10.42
CA LYS A 37 12.95 0.42 -9.93
C LYS A 37 11.87 -0.06 -10.88
N MET A 38 10.67 -0.19 -10.35
CA MET A 38 9.51 -0.55 -11.16
C MET A 38 9.18 0.63 -12.08
N ASP A 39 8.92 0.40 -13.35
CA ASP A 39 8.61 1.46 -14.31
C ASP A 39 7.46 1.03 -15.21
N ILE A 40 6.49 1.93 -15.37
CA ILE A 40 5.37 1.77 -16.30
C ILE A 40 5.52 2.83 -17.38
N ARG A 41 5.69 2.39 -18.62
CA ARG A 41 5.96 3.30 -19.75
C ARG A 41 5.50 2.72 -21.07
N ASP A 42 5.18 3.61 -22.00
CA ASP A 42 4.93 3.23 -23.39
C ASP A 42 6.26 3.17 -24.15
N TRP A 43 6.53 2.01 -24.74
CA TRP A 43 7.70 1.75 -25.57
C TRP A 43 7.30 1.66 -27.04
N ALA A 44 8.18 2.12 -27.92
CA ALA A 44 8.06 1.91 -29.36
C ALA A 44 8.30 0.43 -29.70
N PRO A 45 7.86 -0.02 -30.90
CA PRO A 45 8.29 -1.31 -31.44
C PRO A 45 9.81 -1.41 -31.36
N ASN A 46 10.32 -2.53 -30.86
CA ASN A 46 11.76 -2.79 -30.65
C ASN A 46 12.46 -1.96 -29.54
N HIS A 47 11.71 -1.30 -28.63
CA HIS A 47 12.26 -0.52 -27.51
C HIS A 47 13.21 0.63 -27.90
N GLU A 48 13.19 1.07 -29.16
CA GLU A 48 14.08 2.13 -29.68
C GLU A 48 13.80 3.51 -29.07
N LYS A 49 12.53 3.75 -28.72
CA LYS A 49 12.06 5.00 -28.12
C LYS A 49 11.15 4.71 -26.95
N MET A 50 11.24 5.57 -25.96
CA MET A 50 10.39 5.58 -24.77
C MET A 50 9.57 6.85 -24.72
N ALA A 51 8.29 6.73 -24.37
CA ALA A 51 7.41 7.88 -24.16
C ALA A 51 7.44 8.32 -22.69
N LYS A 52 6.45 9.15 -22.30
CA LYS A 52 6.21 9.48 -20.91
C LYS A 52 5.82 8.22 -20.14
N GLY A 53 6.41 8.06 -18.97
CA GLY A 53 6.15 6.95 -18.05
C GLY A 53 6.23 7.40 -16.61
N VAL A 54 6.04 6.46 -15.71
CA VAL A 54 6.18 6.65 -14.27
C VAL A 54 7.09 5.58 -13.71
N THR A 55 8.10 6.01 -12.97
CA THR A 55 8.94 5.13 -12.16
C THR A 55 8.35 5.08 -10.76
N LEU A 56 8.12 3.88 -10.25
CA LEU A 56 7.57 3.61 -8.93
C LEU A 56 8.65 2.99 -8.04
N THR A 57 8.76 3.51 -6.83
CA THR A 57 9.46 2.81 -5.76
C THR A 57 8.67 1.56 -5.34
N ARG A 58 9.33 0.64 -4.64
CA ARG A 58 8.68 -0.57 -4.13
C ARG A 58 7.45 -0.26 -3.27
N GLY A 59 7.56 0.72 -2.37
CA GLY A 59 6.45 1.12 -1.49
C GLY A 59 5.27 1.72 -2.25
N GLU A 60 5.52 2.48 -3.32
CA GLU A 60 4.47 3.01 -4.19
C GLU A 60 3.78 1.89 -4.98
N ALA A 61 4.54 0.93 -5.52
CA ALA A 61 3.99 -0.20 -6.24
C ALA A 61 3.07 -1.07 -5.36
N GLU A 62 3.49 -1.37 -4.12
CA GLU A 62 2.66 -2.12 -3.16
C GLU A 62 1.38 -1.37 -2.77
N ARG A 63 1.46 -0.04 -2.63
CA ARG A 63 0.26 0.78 -2.37
C ARG A 63 -0.67 0.81 -3.59
N LEU A 64 -0.11 0.94 -4.79
CA LEU A 64 -0.86 0.95 -6.04
C LEU A 64 -1.60 -0.37 -6.25
N GLU A 65 -0.94 -1.51 -6.01
CA GLU A 65 -1.56 -2.84 -6.06
C GLU A 65 -2.80 -2.92 -5.14
N ARG A 66 -2.67 -2.49 -3.88
CA ARG A 66 -3.79 -2.47 -2.92
C ARG A 66 -4.94 -1.57 -3.36
N MET A 67 -4.65 -0.43 -3.98
CA MET A 67 -5.66 0.50 -4.48
C MET A 67 -6.36 -0.07 -5.73
N LEU A 68 -5.61 -0.67 -6.66
CA LEU A 68 -6.17 -1.34 -7.83
C LEU A 68 -7.09 -2.49 -7.42
N ALA A 69 -6.65 -3.32 -6.46
CA ALA A 69 -7.46 -4.41 -5.94
C ALA A 69 -8.77 -3.92 -5.29
N GLN A 70 -8.78 -2.75 -4.65
CA GLN A 70 -10.00 -2.15 -4.10
C GLN A 70 -10.91 -1.58 -5.20
N ALA A 71 -10.33 -0.88 -6.18
CA ALA A 71 -11.08 -0.24 -7.27
C ALA A 71 -11.73 -1.25 -8.22
N LEU A 72 -11.09 -2.42 -8.41
CA LEU A 72 -11.58 -3.48 -9.30
C LEU A 72 -12.57 -4.43 -8.63
N LYS A 73 -12.79 -4.37 -7.31
CA LYS A 73 -13.80 -5.19 -6.64
C LYS A 73 -15.19 -4.83 -7.17
N PRO A 74 -15.94 -5.79 -7.75
CA PRO A 74 -17.27 -5.51 -8.25
C PRO A 74 -18.21 -5.14 -7.09
N ALA A 75 -19.10 -4.17 -7.34
CA ALA A 75 -20.09 -3.71 -6.36
C ALA A 75 -21.00 -4.81 -5.79
N SER A 76 -21.05 -5.97 -6.45
CA SER A 76 -21.83 -7.16 -6.06
C SER A 76 -21.46 -7.77 -4.70
N GLN A 77 -20.33 -7.37 -4.10
CA GLN A 77 -19.88 -7.90 -2.80
C GLN A 77 -20.10 -6.93 -1.63
N ARG A 78 -20.96 -5.92 -1.82
CA ARG A 78 -21.53 -5.17 -0.69
C ARG A 78 -22.70 -5.97 -0.13
N VAL A 79 -22.40 -7.00 0.66
CA VAL A 79 -23.42 -7.61 1.50
C VAL A 79 -23.89 -6.48 2.45
N PRO A 80 -25.16 -6.05 2.42
CA PRO A 80 -25.62 -5.10 3.43
C PRO A 80 -25.40 -5.77 4.78
N LYS A 81 -24.64 -5.11 5.65
CA LYS A 81 -24.47 -5.53 7.05
C LYS A 81 -25.89 -5.80 7.58
N PRO A 82 -26.20 -7.01 8.09
CA PRO A 82 -27.54 -7.29 8.58
C PRO A 82 -27.83 -6.25 9.66
N VAL A 83 -28.79 -5.37 9.37
CA VAL A 83 -29.33 -4.44 10.35
C VAL A 83 -29.93 -5.34 11.44
N PRO A 84 -29.52 -5.21 12.71
CA PRO A 84 -30.22 -5.89 13.79
C PRO A 84 -31.68 -5.43 13.69
N ARG A 85 -32.60 -6.36 13.37
CA ARG A 85 -34.02 -6.06 13.53
C ARG A 85 -34.19 -5.82 15.01
N GLU A 86 -34.54 -4.60 15.39
CA GLU A 86 -35.05 -4.34 16.72
C GLU A 86 -36.31 -5.18 16.86
N THR A 87 -36.15 -6.31 17.55
CA THR A 87 -37.26 -7.15 17.97
C THR A 87 -38.10 -6.29 18.90
N GLY A 88 -39.30 -5.95 18.46
CA GLY A 88 -40.29 -5.22 19.24
C GLY A 88 -40.44 -5.86 20.62
N PHE A 89 -40.12 -5.07 21.62
CA PHE A 89 -40.41 -5.36 23.01
C PHE A 89 -41.90 -5.10 23.21
N GLU A 90 -42.75 -6.11 23.00
CA GLU A 90 -44.09 -6.12 23.57
C GLU A 90 -43.97 -6.51 25.04
N ALA A 91 -43.77 -5.50 25.88
CA ALA A 91 -43.94 -5.63 27.32
C ALA A 91 -45.43 -5.55 27.64
N GLU A 92 -46.08 -6.70 27.78
CA GLU A 92 -47.33 -6.77 28.54
C GLU A 92 -47.01 -6.74 30.04
N LEU A 93 -47.67 -5.79 30.68
CA LEU A 93 -47.62 -5.46 32.11
C LEU A 93 -48.29 -6.56 32.94
N SER A 94 -47.49 -7.27 33.73
CA SER A 94 -47.88 -7.86 35.02
C SER A 94 -46.57 -8.13 35.76
N GLY A 95 -46.32 -7.83 37.02
CA GLY A 95 -47.08 -7.42 38.19
C GLY A 95 -46.13 -7.75 39.36
N GLU A 96 -46.19 -6.98 40.44
CA GLU A 96 -45.48 -7.18 41.73
C GLU A 96 -43.97 -6.75 41.73
N SER A 97 -43.60 -5.71 42.50
CA SER A 97 -43.27 -5.74 43.94
C SER A 97 -42.10 -6.71 44.21
N VAL A 98 -40.91 -6.32 44.68
CA VAL A 98 -40.60 -5.84 46.04
C VAL A 98 -39.19 -5.19 46.04
N PHE A 99 -39.03 -4.18 46.90
CA PHE A 99 -37.79 -3.64 47.49
C PHE A 99 -36.52 -4.51 47.45
N ALA A 100 -35.37 -3.88 47.17
CA ALA A 100 -34.26 -3.77 48.12
C ALA A 100 -33.15 -2.86 47.57
N SER A 101 -32.80 -1.84 48.36
CA SER A 101 -31.55 -1.10 48.28
C SER A 101 -30.36 -2.06 48.42
N ASN A 102 -29.28 -1.84 47.67
CA ASN A 102 -27.96 -1.95 48.28
C ASN A 102 -26.92 -1.08 47.58
N GLU A 103 -26.13 -0.47 48.43
CA GLU A 103 -25.05 0.48 48.23
C GLU A 103 -23.78 -0.19 47.65
N SER A 104 -22.86 0.66 47.18
CA SER A 104 -21.60 0.42 46.46
C SER A 104 -20.61 -0.61 47.10
N PRO A 105 -19.49 -1.00 46.45
CA PRO A 105 -18.30 -0.12 46.39
C PRO A 105 -17.36 -0.26 45.16
N ASP A 106 -16.51 0.75 45.02
CA ASP A 106 -15.15 0.81 44.46
C ASP A 106 -14.46 -0.52 44.06
N ASP A 107 -13.76 -0.51 42.92
CA ASP A 107 -12.28 -0.50 42.93
C ASP A 107 -11.70 -0.14 41.53
N PRO A 108 -10.45 0.38 41.45
CA PRO A 108 -9.93 1.21 40.35
C PRO A 108 -8.79 0.56 39.53
N VAL A 109 -8.15 1.35 38.64
CA VAL A 109 -6.68 1.36 38.34
C VAL A 109 -6.19 0.18 37.43
N GLU A 110 -5.47 0.32 36.31
CA GLU A 110 -4.45 1.26 35.80
C GLU A 110 -4.40 1.35 34.26
N PRO A 111 -3.74 2.39 33.70
CA PRO A 111 -3.32 2.47 32.30
C PRO A 111 -1.88 1.96 32.08
N GLU A 112 -1.67 1.08 31.09
CA GLU A 112 -0.33 0.65 30.67
C GLU A 112 0.26 1.62 29.63
N THR A 113 1.39 2.20 30.03
CA THR A 113 2.36 2.96 29.25
C THR A 113 3.26 2.02 28.43
N GLU A 114 3.71 2.43 27.24
CA GLU A 114 5.14 2.35 26.87
C GLU A 114 5.42 3.09 25.55
N GLU A 115 6.22 4.16 25.68
CA GLU A 115 6.95 4.82 24.60
C GLU A 115 8.15 3.94 24.20
N GLU A 116 8.25 3.55 22.93
CA GLU A 116 9.50 3.00 22.38
C GLU A 116 10.10 3.97 21.37
N LYS A 117 11.02 4.81 21.87
CA LYS A 117 12.02 5.53 21.05
C LYS A 117 12.96 4.51 20.41
N ARG A 118 13.04 4.50 19.08
CA ARG A 118 14.15 3.89 18.36
C ARG A 118 14.98 4.98 17.68
N GLU A 119 16.22 5.07 18.14
CA GLU A 119 17.27 5.97 17.69
C GLU A 119 17.82 5.54 16.32
N GLU A 120 18.32 6.53 15.57
CA GLU A 120 18.82 6.41 14.20
C GLU A 120 20.21 5.74 14.13
N PRO A 121 20.52 4.97 13.06
CA PRO A 121 21.87 4.45 12.86
C PRO A 121 22.79 5.49 12.20
N VAL A 122 23.88 5.79 12.91
CA VAL A 122 25.07 6.54 12.45
C VAL A 122 25.71 5.84 11.25
N PHE A 123 25.72 6.51 10.10
CA PHE A 123 26.43 6.05 8.90
C PHE A 123 27.91 6.45 9.01
N ARG A 124 28.78 5.44 8.98
CA ARG A 124 30.24 5.58 9.01
C ARG A 124 30.72 5.97 7.61
N GLU A 125 31.40 7.09 7.50
CA GLU A 125 32.09 7.52 6.27
C GLU A 125 33.25 6.54 6.00
N GLU A 126 33.22 5.84 4.86
CA GLU A 126 34.36 5.08 4.36
C GLU A 126 35.26 6.00 3.54
N GLU A 127 36.54 6.05 3.90
CA GLU A 127 37.57 6.84 3.22
C GLU A 127 37.87 6.30 1.80
N PRO A 128 38.22 7.16 0.84
CA PRO A 128 38.54 6.74 -0.52
C PRO A 128 39.92 6.05 -0.60
N ILE A 129 39.92 4.87 -1.22
CA ILE A 129 41.10 4.10 -1.63
C ILE A 129 41.89 4.90 -2.70
N PRO A 130 43.23 5.02 -2.60
CA PRO A 130 44.04 5.68 -3.63
C PRO A 130 44.20 4.80 -4.87
N GLU A 131 43.99 5.40 -6.05
CA GLU A 131 44.31 4.80 -7.36
C GLU A 131 45.82 4.57 -7.49
N ALA A 132 46.21 3.35 -7.83
CA ALA A 132 47.58 3.00 -8.21
C ALA A 132 47.76 3.20 -9.72
N GLU A 133 48.96 3.68 -10.07
CA GLU A 133 49.47 4.09 -11.40
C GLU A 133 49.22 3.13 -12.57
#